data_AF-A0A961IU67-F1
#
_entry.id   AF-A0A961IU67-F1
#
_cell.length_a   1.000
_cell.length_b   1.000
_cell.length_c   1.000
_cell.angle_alpha   90.00
_cell.angle_beta   90.00
_cell.angle_gamma   90.00
#
_symmetry.space_group_name_H-M   'P 1'
#
loop_
_entity.id
_entity.type
_entity.pdbx_description
1 polymer ?
#
loop_
_entity_poly.entity_id
_entity_poly.type
_entity_poly.pdbx_seq_one_letter_code
_entity_poly.pdbx_strand_id
1 'polypeptide(L)' 'GGMDEPELKIIDVFICKLRKKLATATGGDNYIETVWGRGYVLRDPQPDEMAGPLAMGA' A
#
# COMPACT_ATOMS: atom_id res chain seq x y z
N GLY A 1 15.85 15.73 20.94
CA GLY A 1 14.70 15.59 20.03
C GLY A 1 15.26 15.32 18.66
N GLY A 2 15.00 14.13 18.12
CA GLY A 2 15.59 13.64 16.90
C GLY A 2 15.22 12.18 16.76
N MET A 3 13.91 11.93 16.62
CA MET A 3 13.40 10.60 16.28
C MET A 3 13.63 10.47 14.78
N ASP A 4 14.71 9.77 14.45
CA ASP A 4 15.14 9.42 13.11
C ASP A 4 13.94 9.10 12.24
N GLU A 5 13.61 10.05 11.37
CA GLU A 5 12.71 9.85 10.25
C GLU A 5 13.24 8.61 9.53
N PRO A 6 12.47 7.50 9.48
CA PRO A 6 13.01 6.26 8.95
C PRO A 6 13.49 6.52 7.54
N GLU A 7 14.79 6.36 7.31
CA GLU A 7 15.40 6.57 6.00
C GLU A 7 14.53 5.89 4.94
N LEU A 8 14.25 6.53 3.81
CA LEU A 8 13.32 6.02 2.78
C LEU A 8 13.54 4.52 2.46
N LYS A 9 14.78 4.03 2.55
CA LYS A 9 15.18 2.62 2.42
C LYS A 9 14.56 1.66 3.45
N ILE A 10 14.35 2.12 4.69
CA ILE A 10 13.71 1.36 5.76
C ILE A 10 12.23 1.10 5.42
N ILE A 11 11.54 2.11 4.89
CA ILE A 11 10.13 1.99 4.46
C ILE A 11 10.02 0.97 3.33
N ASP A 12 10.86 1.05 2.31
CA ASP A 12 10.92 0.06 1.21
C ASP A 12 11.17 -1.36 1.74
N VAL A 13 12.09 -1.53 2.70
CA VAL A 13 12.37 -2.85 3.30
C VAL A 13 11.15 -3.38 4.06
N PHE A 14 10.44 -2.54 4.80
CA PHE A 14 9.23 -2.95 5.50
C PHE A 14 8.09 -3.28 4.52
N ILE A 15 7.92 -2.50 3.45
CA ILE A 15 6.93 -2.78 2.40
C ILE A 15 7.27 -4.08 1.66
N CYS A 16 8.54 -4.34 1.35
CA CYS A 16 8.98 -5.61 0.78
C CYS A 16 8.65 -6.79 1.69
N LYS A 17 8.88 -6.66 3.00
CA LYS A 17 8.53 -7.70 3.99
C LYS A 17 7.02 -7.91 4.10
N LEU A 18 6.24 -6.82 4.13
CA LEU A 18 4.79 -6.86 4.25
C LEU A 18 4.15 -7.51 3.02
N ARG A 19 4.55 -7.09 1.81
CA ARG A 19 4.11 -7.69 0.54
C ARG A 19 4.34 -9.20 0.51
N LYS A 20 5.53 -9.66 0.95
CA LYS A 20 5.83 -11.10 1.03
C LYS A 20 4.89 -11.83 1.99
N LYS A 21 4.64 -11.27 3.19
CA LYS A 21 3.74 -11.88 4.17
C LYS A 21 2.30 -11.96 3.66
N LEU A 22 1.81 -10.89 3.02
CA LEU A 22 0.47 -10.85 2.44
C LEU A 22 0.34 -11.89 1.33
N ALA A 23 1.26 -11.92 0.37
CA ALA A 23 1.26 -12.91 -0.69
C ALA A 23 1.27 -14.36 -0.17
N THR A 24 2.01 -14.65 0.92
CA THR A 24 1.98 -15.97 1.55
C THR A 24 0.63 -16.29 2.21
N ALA A 25 -0.01 -15.31 2.85
CA ALA A 25 -1.29 -15.49 3.53
C ALA A 25 -2.48 -15.58 2.58
N THR A 26 -2.40 -14.93 1.42
CA THR A 26 -3.52 -14.79 0.46
C THR A 26 -3.34 -15.58 -0.82
N GLY A 27 -2.26 -16.37 -0.94
CA GLY A 27 -2.05 -17.23 -2.11
C GLY A 27 -1.53 -16.51 -3.35
N GLY A 28 -0.88 -15.35 -3.18
CA GLY A 28 -0.23 -14.60 -4.26
C GLY A 28 -0.89 -13.27 -4.60
N ASP A 29 -1.98 -12.91 -3.93
CA ASP A 29 -2.66 -11.64 -4.17
C ASP A 29 -1.84 -10.42 -3.74
N ASN A 30 -1.93 -9.35 -4.54
CA ASN A 30 -1.16 -8.12 -4.35
C ASN A 30 -2.06 -7.01 -3.79
N TYR A 31 -1.90 -6.75 -2.50
CA TYR A 31 -2.70 -5.72 -1.81
C TYR A 31 -2.02 -4.36 -1.72
N ILE A 32 -0.72 -4.27 -1.95
CA ILE A 32 0.03 -3.02 -1.80
C ILE A 32 0.48 -2.56 -3.18
N GLU A 33 0.00 -1.39 -3.60
CA GLU A 33 0.35 -0.70 -4.84
C GLU A 33 1.40 0.38 -4.55
N THR A 34 2.42 0.48 -5.41
CA THR A 34 3.44 1.53 -5.31
C THR A 34 3.08 2.66 -6.25
N VAL A 35 2.89 3.86 -5.71
CA VAL A 35 2.67 5.08 -6.47
C VAL A 35 3.93 5.93 -6.42
N TRP A 36 4.66 5.97 -7.54
CA TRP A 36 5.91 6.69 -7.66
C TRP A 36 5.75 8.17 -7.28
N GLY A 37 6.61 8.65 -6.38
CA GLY A 37 6.55 10.02 -5.87
C GLY A 37 5.41 10.33 -4.89
N ARG A 38 4.55 9.35 -4.54
CA ARG A 38 3.47 9.51 -3.55
C ARG A 38 3.52 8.50 -2.39
N GLY A 39 4.12 7.32 -2.59
CA GLY A 39 4.26 6.30 -1.55
C GLY A 39 3.53 5.00 -1.89
N TYR A 40 2.89 4.38 -0.90
CA TYR A 40 2.24 3.07 -1.03
C TYR A 40 0.77 3.16 -0.65
N VAL A 41 -0.08 2.42 -1.35
CA VAL A 41 -1.53 2.37 -1.13
C VAL A 41 -1.94 0.92 -0.90
N LEU A 42 -2.78 0.69 0.11
CA LEU A 42 -3.41 -0.61 0.36
C LEU A 42 -4.72 -0.68 -0.44
N ARG A 43 -4.89 -1.70 -1.28
CA ARG A 43 -6.09 -2.00 -2.05
C ARG A 43 -6.44 -3.48 -1.88
N ASP A 44 -7.72 -3.80 -2.00
CA ASP A 44 -8.16 -5.19 -2.10
C ASP A 44 -7.95 -5.71 -3.54
N PRO A 45 -7.52 -6.98 -3.73
CA PRO A 45 -7.34 -7.61 -5.04
C PRO A 45 -8.68 -7.92 -5.71
N GLN A 46 -9.76 -8.04 -4.92
CA GLN A 46 -11.11 -8.03 -5.44
C GLN A 46 -11.52 -6.56 -5.61
N PRO A 47 -11.86 -6.11 -6.83
CA PRO A 47 -12.36 -4.77 -7.00
C PRO A 47 -13.62 -4.63 -6.15
N ASP A 48 -13.56 -3.75 -5.16
CA ASP A 48 -14.77 -3.28 -4.50
C ASP A 48 -15.64 -2.64 -5.58
N GLU A 49 -16.69 -3.34 -5.99
CA GLU A 49 -17.70 -2.83 -6.93
C GLU A 49 -18.48 -1.63 -6.36
N MET A 50 -18.03 -1.01 -5.25
CA MET A 50 -18.71 0.09 -4.57
C MET A 50 -17.82 1.30 -4.25
N ALA A 51 -16.61 1.42 -4.81
CA ALA A 51 -15.94 2.72 -4.91
C ALA A 51 -16.52 3.53 -6.10
N GLY A 52 -17.83 3.74 -6.09
CA GLY A 52 -18.48 4.74 -6.93
C GLY A 52 -17.84 6.11 -6.69
N PRO A 53 -17.78 7.00 -7.70
CA PRO A 53 -17.12 8.29 -7.58
C PRO A 53 -17.72 9.04 -6.38
N LEU A 54 -16.94 9.22 -5.33
CA LEU A 54 -17.26 10.14 -4.24
C LEU A 54 -17.33 11.54 -4.84
N ALA A 55 -18.57 11.92 -5.19
CA ALA A 55 -19.12 13.25 -5.40
C ALA A 55 -18.19 14.30 -6.03
N MET A 56 -18.39 14.51 -7.33
CA MET A 56 -18.28 15.83 -7.94
C MET A 56 -19.33 16.76 -7.28
N GLY A 57 -18.90 17.90 -6.73
CA GLY A 57 -19.79 19.06 -6.53
C GLY A 57 -19.85 19.67 -5.13
N ALA A 58 -19.07 20.74 -4.92
CA ALA A 58 -19.56 22.11 -4.70
C ALA A 58 -18.42 23.09 -4.96
#